data_AF-A0A533Y1R8-F1
#
_entry.id   AF-A0A533Y1R8-F1
#
_cell.length_a   1.000
_cell.length_b   1.000
_cell.length_c   1.000
_cell.angle_alpha   90.00
_cell.angle_beta   90.00
_cell.angle_gamma   90.00
#
_symmetry.space_group_name_H-M   'P 1'
#
loop_
_entity.id
_entity.type
_entity.pdbx_description
1 polymer ?
#
loop_
_entity_poly.entity_id
_entity_poly.type
_entity_poly.pdbx_seq_one_letter_code
_entity_poly.pdbx_strand_id
1 'polypeptide(L)'
;MKRYQFRDEKEFRIIYEDKEKKMKTKEFDVELRSISKIIVNPWMPKSVFTTVKELIRDIDGCANLNVTRTTLVNNKEWKRLGKSKA
;
A
#
# COMPACT_ATOMS: atom_id res chain seq x y z
N MET A 1 11.51 -23.52 -4.18
CA MET A 1 11.47 -22.15 -3.60
C MET A 1 11.05 -21.05 -4.58
N LYS A 2 11.49 -21.02 -5.86
CA LYS A 2 11.08 -19.98 -6.85
C LYS A 2 9.57 -19.91 -7.18
N ARG A 3 8.80 -20.99 -7.00
CA ARG A 3 7.38 -21.05 -7.39
C ARG A 3 6.41 -20.42 -6.38
N TYR A 4 6.84 -20.17 -5.14
CA TYR A 4 6.00 -19.61 -4.08
C TYR A 4 5.51 -18.19 -4.41
N GLN A 5 6.31 -17.44 -5.17
CA GLN A 5 6.03 -16.05 -5.56
C GLN A 5 4.98 -15.92 -6.68
N PHE A 6 4.61 -17.03 -7.33
CA PHE A 6 3.57 -17.06 -8.37
C PHE A 6 2.27 -17.68 -7.86
N ARG A 7 2.14 -17.84 -6.55
CA ARG A 7 0.89 -18.31 -5.94
C ARG A 7 -0.19 -17.23 -6.10
N ASP A 8 -1.45 -17.64 -6.07
CA ASP A 8 -2.58 -16.72 -6.02
C ASP A 8 -2.42 -15.71 -4.87
N GLU A 9 -2.48 -14.42 -5.23
CA GLU A 9 -2.38 -13.31 -4.26
C GLU A 9 -3.71 -13.05 -3.53
N LYS A 10 -4.75 -13.85 -3.83
CA LYS A 10 -6.13 -13.69 -3.33
C LYS A 10 -6.68 -12.27 -3.55
N GLU A 11 -6.33 -11.69 -4.71
CA GLU A 11 -6.84 -10.39 -5.13
C GLU A 11 -8.30 -10.47 -5.57
N PHE A 12 -9.06 -9.44 -5.22
CA PHE A 12 -10.40 -9.19 -5.73
C PHE A 12 -10.40 -7.91 -6.56
N ARG A 13 -11.17 -7.89 -7.65
CA ARG A 13 -11.30 -6.73 -8.53
C ARG A 13 -12.76 -6.39 -8.73
N ILE A 14 -13.08 -5.10 -8.61
CA ILE A 14 -14.40 -4.55 -8.94
C ILE A 14 -14.32 -4.03 -10.38
N ILE A 15 -15.20 -4.52 -11.25
CA ILE A 15 -15.31 -4.09 -12.65
C ILE A 15 -16.69 -3.47 -12.84
N TYR A 16 -16.72 -2.23 -13.35
CA TYR A 16 -17.95 -1.50 -13.64
C TYR A 16 -17.95 -1.07 -15.11
N GLU A 17 -19.03 -1.38 -15.80
CA GLU A 17 -19.30 -0.98 -17.18
C GLU A 17 -20.61 -0.19 -17.21
N ASP A 18 -20.62 0.95 -17.91
CA ASP A 18 -21.81 1.76 -18.15
C ASP A 18 -21.82 2.17 -19.61
N LYS A 19 -22.90 1.81 -20.31
CA LYS A 19 -23.03 2.03 -21.76
C LYS A 19 -23.63 3.38 -22.11
N GLU A 20 -24.28 4.04 -21.15
CA GLU A 20 -25.04 5.26 -21.39
C GLU A 20 -24.38 6.49 -20.75
N LYS A 21 -23.71 6.32 -19.60
CA LYS A 21 -23.05 7.42 -18.89
C LYS A 21 -21.54 7.20 -18.79
N LYS A 22 -20.80 8.17 -19.35
CA LYS A 22 -19.38 8.36 -19.02
C LYS A 22 -19.27 9.06 -17.66
N MET A 23 -19.13 8.28 -16.60
CA MET A 23 -18.82 8.83 -15.28
C MET A 23 -17.32 9.07 -15.13
N LYS A 24 -16.93 10.19 -14.52
CA LYS A 24 -15.53 10.46 -14.15
C LYS A 24 -15.07 9.64 -12.96
N THR A 25 -15.98 9.34 -12.05
CA THR A 25 -15.70 8.61 -10.81
C THR A 25 -16.92 7.78 -10.43
N LYS A 26 -16.69 6.54 -10.01
CA LYS A 26 -17.69 5.63 -9.44
C LYS A 26 -17.27 5.29 -8.01
N GLU A 27 -18.16 5.52 -7.07
CA GLU A 27 -17.95 5.18 -5.66
C GLU A 27 -18.43 3.75 -5.39
N PHE A 28 -17.70 3.06 -4.51
CA PHE A 28 -18.04 1.75 -3.99
C PHE A 28 -17.83 1.77 -2.48
N ASP A 29 -18.83 1.32 -1.74
CA ASP A 29 -18.74 1.23 -0.29
C ASP A 29 -17.77 0.11 0.09
N VAL A 30 -16.67 0.49 0.73
CA VAL A 30 -15.69 -0.43 1.30
C VAL A 30 -15.54 -0.07 2.76
N GLU A 31 -15.84 -1.02 3.65
CA GLU A 31 -15.68 -0.77 5.08
C GLU A 31 -14.23 -0.46 5.42
N LEU A 32 -13.98 0.63 6.14
CA LEU A 32 -12.64 1.01 6.63
C LEU A 32 -11.96 -0.12 7.41
N ARG A 33 -12.75 -0.94 8.12
CA ARG A 33 -12.27 -2.12 8.86
C ARG A 33 -11.60 -3.16 7.97
N SER A 34 -11.88 -3.16 6.66
CA SER A 34 -11.23 -4.03 5.68
C SER A 34 -9.77 -3.62 5.42
N ILE A 35 -9.38 -2.40 5.80
CA ILE A 35 -8.01 -1.89 5.60
C ILE A 35 -7.16 -2.31 6.81
N SER A 36 -6.33 -3.34 6.63
CA SER A 36 -5.40 -3.77 7.67
C SER A 36 -4.18 -2.84 7.82
N LYS A 37 -3.71 -2.27 6.70
CA LYS A 37 -2.47 -1.48 6.65
C LYS A 37 -2.37 -0.66 5.38
N ILE A 38 -1.81 0.54 5.49
CA ILE A 38 -1.35 1.35 4.35
C ILE A 38 0.18 1.29 4.28
N ILE A 39 0.70 0.92 3.11
CA ILE A 39 2.13 0.91 2.85
C ILE A 39 2.43 1.99 1.80
N VAL A 40 3.19 3.02 2.20
CA VAL A 40 3.60 4.08 1.29
C VAL A 40 4.96 3.81 0.64
N ASN A 41 5.16 4.49 -0.49
CA ASN A 41 6.32 4.42 -1.36
C ASN A 41 7.67 4.56 -0.60
N PRO A 42 8.70 3.74 -0.93
CA PRO A 42 9.98 3.74 -0.21
C PRO A 42 10.82 5.01 -0.41
N TRP A 43 10.62 5.73 -1.53
CA TRP A 43 11.37 6.93 -1.90
C TRP A 43 10.80 8.21 -1.29
N MET A 44 9.66 8.12 -0.59
CA MET A 44 9.11 9.26 0.13
C MET A 44 10.09 9.72 1.22
N PRO A 45 10.48 11.02 1.25
CA PRO A 45 11.28 11.57 2.33
C PRO A 45 10.62 11.33 3.69
N LYS A 46 11.41 11.15 4.74
CA LYS A 46 10.87 10.83 6.08
C LYS A 46 9.95 11.92 6.63
N SER A 47 10.29 13.19 6.39
CA SER A 47 9.46 14.34 6.78
C SER A 47 8.09 14.26 6.13
N VAL A 48 8.05 14.09 4.80
CA VAL A 48 6.81 13.95 4.03
C VAL A 48 6.00 12.75 4.49
N PHE A 49 6.65 11.60 4.76
CA PHE A 49 5.96 10.42 5.31
C PHE A 49 5.28 10.71 6.65
N THR A 50 5.92 11.47 7.52
CA THR A 50 5.37 11.81 8.85
C THR A 50 4.09 12.62 8.69
N THR A 51 4.14 13.68 7.86
CA THR A 51 2.97 14.50 7.54
C THR A 51 1.85 13.69 6.89
N VAL A 52 2.16 12.85 5.90
CA VAL A 52 1.15 11.99 5.24
C VAL A 52 0.50 11.03 6.23
N LYS A 53 1.29 10.45 7.15
CA LYS A 53 0.78 9.55 8.18
C LYS A 53 -0.16 10.26 9.15
N GLU A 54 0.17 11.49 9.54
CA GLU A 54 -0.68 12.32 10.41
C GLU A 54 -1.99 12.65 9.69
N LEU A 55 -1.92 13.15 8.46
CA LEU A 55 -3.11 13.46 7.66
C LEU A 55 -4.04 12.27 7.48
N ILE A 56 -3.52 11.07 7.26
CA ILE A 56 -4.34 9.85 7.16
C ILE A 56 -5.04 9.54 8.49
N ARG A 57 -4.36 9.75 9.62
CA ARG A 57 -4.90 9.45 10.95
C ARG A 57 -5.92 10.49 11.43
N ASP A 58 -5.86 11.69 10.89
CA ASP A 58 -6.83 12.75 11.15
C ASP A 58 -8.17 12.52 10.44
N ILE A 59 -8.24 11.59 9.47
CA ILE A 59 -9.50 11.18 8.84
C ILE A 59 -10.34 10.43 9.87
N ASP A 60 -11.63 10.75 9.95
CA ASP A 60 -12.56 10.06 10.85
C ASP A 60 -12.54 8.54 10.62
N GLY A 61 -12.51 7.78 11.72
CA GLY A 61 -12.34 6.33 11.70
C GLY A 61 -10.93 5.80 11.38
N CYS A 62 -9.94 6.66 11.11
CA CYS A 62 -8.59 6.23 10.66
C CYS A 62 -7.45 6.47 11.66
N ALA A 63 -7.72 7.03 12.84
CA ALA A 63 -6.71 7.35 13.86
C ALA A 63 -5.77 6.17 14.21
N ASN A 64 -6.32 4.95 14.26
CA ASN A 64 -5.59 3.74 14.62
C ASN A 64 -5.02 2.98 13.41
N LEU A 65 -5.14 3.53 12.20
CA LEU A 65 -4.70 2.85 11.00
C LEU A 65 -3.17 2.67 10.98
N ASN A 66 -2.74 1.48 10.58
CA ASN A 66 -1.32 1.16 10.48
C ASN A 66 -0.76 1.72 9.17
N VAL A 67 -0.08 2.86 9.24
CA VAL A 67 0.59 3.48 8.09
C VAL A 67 2.09 3.31 8.23
N THR A 68 2.72 2.65 7.25
CA THR A 68 4.17 2.42 7.23
C THR A 68 4.78 2.76 5.89
N ARG A 69 6.07 3.10 5.89
CA ARG A 69 6.87 3.23 4.67
C ARG A 69 7.57 1.92 4.37
N THR A 70 7.48 1.43 3.12
CA THR A 70 8.20 0.20 2.74
C THR A 70 9.71 0.40 2.77
N THR A 71 10.41 -0.66 3.17
CA THR A 71 11.88 -0.70 3.22
C THR A 71 12.45 -1.62 2.15
N LEU A 72 11.66 -2.07 1.16
CA LEU A 72 12.10 -3.04 0.14
C LEU A 72 13.45 -2.66 -0.50
N VAL A 73 13.63 -1.39 -0.86
CA VAL A 73 14.86 -0.85 -1.49
C VAL A 73 15.99 -0.57 -0.48
N ASN A 74 15.65 -0.44 0.80
CA ASN A 74 16.56 -0.09 1.88
C ASN A 74 16.71 -1.20 2.93
N ASN A 75 16.36 -2.43 2.56
CA ASN A 75 16.40 -3.54 3.48
C ASN A 75 17.87 -3.87 3.80
N LYS A 76 18.23 -3.73 5.07
CA LYS A 76 19.61 -3.88 5.55
C LYS A 76 20.16 -5.28 5.27
N GLU A 77 19.33 -6.32 5.38
CA GLU A 77 19.74 -7.69 5.12
C GLU A 77 20.03 -7.93 3.64
N TRP A 78 19.19 -7.41 2.73
CA TRP A 78 19.44 -7.51 1.29
C TRP A 78 20.72 -6.76 0.89
N LYS A 79 20.95 -5.57 1.45
CA LYS A 79 22.19 -4.82 1.23
C LYS A 79 23.42 -5.54 1.79
N ARG A 80 23.29 -6.21 2.94
CA ARG A 80 24.37 -7.02 3.55
C ARG A 80 24.74 -8.21 2.66
N LEU A 81 23.75 -8.97 2.20
CA LEU A 81 23.95 -10.13 1.33
C LEU A 81 24.49 -9.77 -0.07
N GLY A 82 24.09 -8.61 -0.60
CA GLY A 82 24.64 -8.10 -1.86
C GLY A 82 26.11 -7.65 -1.74
N LYS A 83 26.48 -7.04 -0.61
CA LYS A 83 27.87 -6.61 -0.35
C LYS A 83 28.82 -7.77 -0.04
N SER A 84 28.33 -8.87 0.54
CA SER A 84 29.18 -10.03 0.85
C SER A 84 29.56 -10.89 -0.36
N LYS A 85 29.15 -10.50 -1.57
CA LYS A 85 29.48 -11.17 -2.84
C LYS A 85 30.26 -10.27 -3.81
N ALA A 86 30.73 -9.11 -3.35
CA ALA A 86 31.58 -8.18 -4.10
C ALA A 86 33.03 -8.27 -3.61
#